data_AF-A0AAV0SU12-F1
#
_entry.id   AF-A0AAV0SU12-F1
#
_cell.length_a   1.000
_cell.length_b   1.000
_cell.length_c   1.000
_cell.angle_alpha   90.00
_cell.angle_beta   90.00
_cell.angle_gamma   90.00
#
_symmetry.space_group_name_H-M   'P 1'
#
loop_
_entity.id
_entity.type
_entity.pdbx_description
1 polymer ?
#
loop_
_entity_poly.entity_id
_entity_poly.type
_entity_poly.pdbx_seq_one_letter_code
_entity_poly.pdbx_strand_id
1 'polypeptide(L)'
;MKLSLVLLIAAGLVSTVSTADTTSGETVADTSEIMIPSSSTNNDNLSDKLVSDDNLLDTSMNDDKTSDTSTTKSDAPTTKSDTSTSKSDTSTSKFDASTTKSDASTTKSDTSTAQIAPGPDPFAKLKTIKHSSDSYHMPAVRVVHARVQSDDPELVDGVFTSSFGKGDLKAGYLSAMDTVNTASVEGSLMYVQAEGININVRAKKERCVRKSGMANIVFYEIIIVQTNETLAQFQETWGETPEYGPMLPMDSGRCTPLSGDDDFPPGCLQFNGDDDQPNVGPFVGAGTKVDDVRAPYPNNVWFSFASTCPLKTWSEKTDECRKKTRKGLCDYGEGPDGVDCTFAYNILGWVTIDDIVGITSIENPTTGSTYANFTEWCLANKSHTEFAANAETGEFEKGLPFWEDPLNTTANAARAKAVVTTYMSTLTSGSTQIDKDVISAFKALPTPEELAAVNPPCYMTVEACGSGNGCKRVGYSQLCTACEADEGCETGGKGFVYPKLEKAFTKLSDKETTTKLKDGSKPDGGTSADSKKSGAATHVSFTIASVAVGVLTAVLAL
;
A
#
# COMPACT_ATOMS: atom_id res chain seq x y z
N MET A 1 -12.04 0.85 81.53
CA MET A 1 -12.71 -0.15 82.39
C MET A 1 -12.98 -1.39 81.54
N LYS A 2 -12.28 -2.49 81.84
CA LYS A 2 -12.34 -3.87 81.29
C LYS A 2 -12.19 -4.03 79.76
N LEU A 3 -11.03 -4.36 79.16
CA LEU A 3 -9.98 -5.38 79.40
C LEU A 3 -10.35 -6.79 78.90
N SER A 4 -9.71 -7.24 77.80
CA SER A 4 -8.79 -8.39 77.73
C SER A 4 -8.42 -8.71 76.27
N LEU A 5 -7.29 -9.33 75.88
CA LEU A 5 -5.88 -9.43 76.27
C LEU A 5 -5.26 -10.50 75.33
N VAL A 6 -3.94 -10.45 75.13
CA VAL A 6 -2.99 -11.51 74.69
C VAL A 6 -2.78 -11.58 73.15
N LEU A 7 -1.68 -11.11 72.54
CA LEU A 7 -0.20 -11.25 72.71
C LEU A 7 0.36 -12.58 72.17
N LEU A 8 1.18 -12.55 71.10
CA LEU A 8 2.55 -13.08 71.12
C LEU A 8 3.35 -12.81 69.82
N ILE A 9 4.65 -12.65 70.05
CA ILE A 9 5.75 -12.15 69.25
C ILE A 9 6.55 -13.33 68.68
N ALA A 10 7.15 -13.20 67.49
CA ALA A 10 8.46 -13.79 67.21
C ALA A 10 9.20 -13.01 66.10
N ALA A 11 10.35 -12.47 66.47
CA ALA A 11 11.34 -11.83 65.61
C ALA A 11 12.38 -12.85 65.11
N GLY A 12 13.04 -12.54 63.98
CA GLY A 12 14.21 -13.28 63.51
C GLY A 12 15.02 -12.48 62.48
N LEU A 13 15.93 -11.62 62.98
CA LEU A 13 17.08 -11.11 62.24
C LEU A 13 18.15 -12.20 62.17
N VAL A 14 18.73 -12.49 61.00
CA VAL A 14 20.18 -12.75 60.83
C VAL A 14 20.57 -12.42 59.37
N SER A 15 21.48 -11.46 59.20
CA SER A 15 22.42 -11.41 58.07
C SER A 15 23.81 -11.74 58.62
N THR A 16 24.57 -12.61 57.93
CA THR A 16 26.01 -12.45 57.62
C THR A 16 26.57 -13.69 56.89
N VAL A 17 27.11 -13.45 55.68
CA VAL A 17 28.49 -13.79 55.23
C VAL A 17 28.84 -15.23 54.75
N SER A 18 29.03 -15.33 53.42
CA SER A 18 30.25 -15.78 52.69
C SER A 18 30.39 -17.22 52.12
N THR A 19 30.83 -17.22 50.84
CA THR A 19 31.58 -18.23 50.03
C THR A 19 30.83 -19.51 49.63
N ALA A 20 30.94 -20.07 48.42
CA ALA A 20 31.92 -20.01 47.34
C ALA A 20 31.28 -20.39 45.99
N ASP A 21 32.03 -20.09 44.92
CA ASP A 21 31.87 -20.47 43.51
C ASP A 21 31.16 -21.80 43.23
N THR A 22 30.25 -21.80 42.25
CA THR A 22 30.19 -22.85 41.23
C THR A 22 29.52 -22.34 39.96
N THR A 23 30.22 -22.52 38.84
CA THR A 23 29.77 -22.32 37.46
C THR A 23 28.58 -23.21 37.09
N SER A 24 27.52 -22.64 36.54
CA SER A 24 26.64 -23.30 35.57
C SER A 24 25.80 -22.25 34.83
N GLY A 25 25.95 -22.20 33.52
CA GLY A 25 25.05 -21.45 32.65
C GLY A 25 23.68 -22.12 32.62
N GLU A 26 22.63 -21.31 32.71
CA GLU A 26 21.29 -21.71 32.30
C GLU A 26 20.73 -20.64 31.36
N THR A 27 20.52 -21.11 30.15
CA THR A 27 19.73 -20.51 29.07
C THR A 27 18.29 -20.31 29.55
N VAL A 28 17.83 -19.07 29.58
CA VAL A 28 16.40 -18.78 29.71
C VAL A 28 15.78 -18.92 28.32
N ALA A 29 14.89 -19.90 28.20
CA ALA A 29 14.20 -20.27 26.98
C ALA A 29 13.28 -19.14 26.49
N ASP A 30 13.51 -18.77 25.24
CA ASP A 30 12.64 -18.01 24.35
C ASP A 30 11.42 -18.86 24.00
N THR A 31 10.22 -18.39 24.33
CA THR A 31 8.96 -19.02 23.92
C THR A 31 8.33 -18.21 22.80
N SER A 32 8.79 -18.47 21.57
CA SER A 32 8.10 -18.15 20.34
C SER A 32 7.10 -19.27 20.01
N GLU A 33 5.79 -18.99 20.03
CA GLU A 33 4.81 -19.89 19.43
C GLU A 33 4.31 -19.33 18.09
N ILE A 34 4.65 -20.09 17.07
CA ILE A 34 4.29 -19.99 15.67
C ILE A 34 2.92 -20.68 15.51
N MET A 35 1.91 -19.97 15.00
CA MET A 35 0.70 -20.63 14.48
C MET A 35 0.86 -20.87 12.97
N ILE A 36 1.34 -22.08 12.62
CA ILE A 36 1.22 -22.65 11.27
C ILE A 36 -0.05 -23.50 11.24
N PRO A 37 -0.92 -23.39 10.21
CA PRO A 37 -2.00 -24.36 9.99
C PRO A 37 -1.38 -25.68 9.52
N SER A 38 -1.50 -26.72 10.33
CA SER A 38 -1.12 -28.08 9.98
C SER A 38 -2.29 -28.74 9.24
N SER A 39 -2.11 -29.04 7.96
CA SER A 39 -2.93 -30.02 7.26
C SER A 39 -2.47 -31.42 7.68
N SER A 40 -3.30 -32.09 8.49
CA SER A 40 -3.16 -33.53 8.70
C SER A 40 -4.44 -34.21 8.22
N THR A 41 -4.23 -35.04 7.20
CA THR A 41 -5.15 -36.07 6.74
C THR A 41 -5.29 -37.12 7.84
N ASN A 42 -6.52 -37.44 8.24
CA ASN A 42 -6.82 -38.68 8.94
C ASN A 42 -8.02 -39.34 8.25
N ASN A 43 -7.69 -40.39 7.49
CA ASN A 43 -8.58 -41.51 7.22
C ASN A 43 -8.54 -42.42 8.46
N ASP A 44 -9.70 -42.86 8.96
CA ASP A 44 -9.98 -44.26 9.26
C ASP A 44 -11.47 -44.49 9.62
N ASN A 45 -12.19 -44.93 8.58
CA ASN A 45 -13.00 -46.16 8.49
C ASN A 45 -14.11 -46.52 9.52
N LEU A 46 -15.33 -46.71 8.99
CA LEU A 46 -16.03 -48.02 8.84
C LEU A 46 -17.52 -47.99 9.24
N SER A 47 -18.46 -48.15 8.29
CA SER A 47 -19.25 -49.39 8.09
C SER A 47 -20.52 -49.23 7.22
N ASP A 48 -20.60 -50.18 6.27
CA ASP A 48 -21.76 -50.92 5.71
C ASP A 48 -22.71 -50.36 4.61
N LYS A 49 -22.52 -51.02 3.44
CA LYS A 49 -23.49 -51.69 2.54
C LYS A 49 -24.44 -50.87 1.65
N LEU A 50 -24.29 -51.03 0.33
CA LEU A 50 -25.03 -52.04 -0.46
C LEU A 50 -24.47 -52.16 -1.91
N VAL A 51 -24.63 -53.38 -2.43
CA VAL A 51 -24.09 -54.02 -3.64
C VAL A 51 -24.96 -53.76 -4.88
N SER A 52 -24.37 -53.65 -6.08
CA SER A 52 -24.77 -54.42 -7.30
C SER A 52 -23.74 -54.33 -8.43
N ASP A 53 -23.62 -55.44 -9.14
CA ASP A 53 -22.54 -55.90 -10.02
C ASP A 53 -22.65 -55.52 -11.52
N ASP A 54 -21.65 -56.05 -12.26
CA ASP A 54 -21.55 -56.40 -13.69
C ASP A 54 -20.82 -55.39 -14.60
N ASN A 55 -19.52 -55.51 -14.91
CA ASN A 55 -18.72 -56.56 -15.58
C ASN A 55 -18.93 -56.61 -17.12
N LEU A 56 -17.88 -56.25 -17.88
CA LEU A 56 -17.37 -57.06 -19.01
C LEU A 56 -16.01 -56.54 -19.54
N LEU A 57 -15.02 -57.44 -19.54
CA LEU A 57 -13.81 -57.48 -20.39
C LEU A 57 -14.22 -57.70 -21.88
N ASP A 58 -13.41 -57.60 -22.94
CA ASP A 58 -12.06 -58.12 -23.16
C ASP A 58 -11.54 -57.78 -24.59
N THR A 59 -10.22 -57.92 -24.79
CA THR A 59 -9.49 -58.33 -26.03
C THR A 59 -9.45 -57.42 -27.28
N SER A 60 -8.37 -57.32 -28.08
CA SER A 60 -7.11 -58.07 -28.19
C SER A 60 -6.08 -57.34 -29.08
N MET A 61 -4.81 -57.71 -28.89
CA MET A 61 -3.56 -57.39 -29.60
C MET A 61 -3.51 -57.84 -31.08
N ASN A 62 -2.68 -57.20 -31.92
CA ASN A 62 -1.46 -57.81 -32.49
C ASN A 62 -0.66 -56.90 -33.46
N ASP A 63 0.66 -57.04 -33.34
CA ASP A 63 1.75 -56.55 -34.19
C ASP A 63 1.73 -57.11 -35.63
N ASP A 64 2.38 -56.44 -36.61
CA ASP A 64 3.64 -56.91 -37.22
C ASP A 64 4.20 -55.93 -38.31
N LYS A 65 5.43 -56.22 -38.74
CA LYS A 65 6.53 -55.37 -39.19
C LYS A 65 6.85 -55.45 -40.71
N THR A 66 7.78 -54.58 -41.17
CA THR A 66 8.66 -54.65 -42.38
C THR A 66 8.05 -54.37 -43.78
N SER A 67 8.74 -53.88 -44.82
CA SER A 67 9.94 -53.07 -45.10
C SER A 67 9.90 -52.77 -46.62
N ASP A 68 10.49 -51.66 -47.10
CA ASP A 68 11.41 -51.59 -48.27
C ASP A 68 11.54 -50.20 -48.92
N THR A 69 12.67 -50.07 -49.61
CA THR A 69 13.49 -48.89 -49.88
C THR A 69 13.57 -48.63 -51.40
N SER A 70 13.71 -47.38 -51.86
CA SER A 70 14.72 -47.00 -52.89
C SER A 70 14.71 -45.51 -53.27
N THR A 71 15.93 -45.06 -53.54
CA THR A 71 16.56 -43.75 -53.77
C THR A 71 16.56 -43.22 -55.22
N THR A 72 16.73 -41.88 -55.41
CA THR A 72 17.73 -41.14 -56.27
C THR A 72 17.34 -39.64 -56.35
N LYS A 73 18.10 -38.61 -55.92
CA LYS A 73 19.39 -37.93 -56.28
C LYS A 73 19.38 -36.89 -57.45
N SER A 74 19.72 -35.63 -57.09
CA SER A 74 20.46 -34.52 -57.80
C SER A 74 19.84 -33.87 -59.06
N ASP A 75 20.04 -32.60 -59.49
CA ASP A 75 21.01 -31.49 -59.28
C ASP A 75 20.44 -30.12 -59.77
N ALA A 76 21.13 -29.01 -59.48
CA ALA A 76 20.90 -27.61 -59.91
C ALA A 76 21.22 -27.33 -61.41
N PRO A 77 20.95 -26.12 -61.99
CA PRO A 77 21.94 -25.00 -61.91
C PRO A 77 21.40 -23.54 -61.99
N THR A 78 22.36 -22.62 -61.79
CA THR A 78 22.44 -21.13 -61.79
C THR A 78 22.31 -20.36 -63.12
N THR A 79 21.96 -19.05 -63.06
CA THR A 79 22.54 -17.84 -63.77
C THR A 79 21.87 -16.56 -63.18
N LYS A 80 22.52 -15.52 -62.59
CA LYS A 80 23.50 -14.45 -62.95
C LYS A 80 23.01 -13.29 -63.85
N SER A 81 22.98 -12.08 -63.25
CA SER A 81 23.40 -10.73 -63.76
C SER A 81 22.86 -9.63 -62.82
N ASP A 82 23.41 -8.43 -62.61
CA ASP A 82 24.77 -7.88 -62.58
C ASP A 82 24.71 -6.52 -61.84
N THR A 83 25.88 -6.06 -61.39
CA THR A 83 26.18 -4.95 -60.45
C THR A 83 26.12 -3.54 -61.10
N SER A 84 25.83 -2.47 -60.33
CA SER A 84 26.67 -1.24 -60.28
C SER A 84 26.22 -0.19 -59.25
N THR A 85 27.22 0.52 -58.74
CA THR A 85 27.27 1.44 -57.60
C THR A 85 27.56 2.87 -58.08
N SER A 86 27.02 3.93 -57.46
CA SER A 86 27.63 5.27 -57.24
C SER A 86 26.60 6.26 -56.66
N LYS A 87 26.78 6.76 -55.43
CA LYS A 87 27.45 8.00 -54.98
C LYS A 87 26.60 9.29 -55.11
N SER A 88 26.22 9.78 -53.92
CA SER A 88 26.17 11.18 -53.42
C SER A 88 26.24 12.34 -54.42
N ASP A 89 25.29 13.27 -54.30
CA ASP A 89 25.57 14.70 -54.43
C ASP A 89 24.66 15.58 -53.58
N THR A 90 25.24 16.73 -53.23
CA THR A 90 24.84 17.70 -52.21
C THR A 90 23.94 18.77 -52.83
N SER A 91 22.90 19.21 -52.11
CA SER A 91 22.29 20.52 -52.37
C SER A 91 21.78 21.16 -51.08
N THR A 92 22.58 22.08 -50.55
CA THR A 92 22.18 23.17 -49.66
C THR A 92 21.28 24.16 -50.40
N SER A 93 20.12 24.49 -49.82
CA SER A 93 19.40 25.73 -50.08
C SER A 93 18.86 26.30 -48.76
N LYS A 94 19.40 27.47 -48.37
CA LYS A 94 18.78 28.41 -47.44
C LYS A 94 17.64 29.13 -48.17
N PHE A 95 16.48 29.33 -47.54
CA PHE A 95 16.01 30.64 -47.06
C PHE A 95 14.56 30.60 -46.53
N ASP A 96 14.40 31.39 -45.48
CA ASP A 96 13.24 32.13 -44.97
C ASP A 96 12.17 31.50 -44.08
N ALA A 97 12.10 32.12 -42.91
CA ALA A 97 11.08 32.06 -41.90
C ALA A 97 9.75 32.62 -42.43
N SER A 98 8.68 31.88 -42.21
CA SER A 98 7.37 32.49 -42.00
C SER A 98 6.67 31.78 -40.84
N THR A 99 6.44 32.55 -39.79
CA THR A 99 5.50 32.26 -38.71
C THR A 99 4.14 31.92 -39.27
N THR A 100 3.68 30.69 -39.04
CA THR A 100 2.27 30.34 -39.12
C THR A 100 1.90 29.51 -37.90
N LYS A 101 0.79 29.94 -37.27
CA LYS A 101 0.24 29.44 -36.01
C LYS A 101 0.06 27.93 -36.07
N SER A 102 0.59 27.23 -35.08
CA SER A 102 0.32 25.82 -34.84
C SER A 102 -1.04 25.70 -34.14
N ASP A 103 -2.08 25.38 -34.90
CA ASP A 103 -3.29 24.80 -34.32
C ASP A 103 -2.92 23.41 -33.80
N ALA A 104 -2.88 23.28 -32.48
CA ALA A 104 -2.74 22.01 -31.79
C ALA A 104 -4.04 21.23 -31.94
N SER A 105 -4.15 20.42 -33.00
CA SER A 105 -5.14 19.35 -33.02
C SER A 105 -4.69 18.29 -32.02
N THR A 106 -5.37 18.27 -30.87
CA THR A 106 -5.34 17.19 -29.89
C THR A 106 -5.69 15.88 -30.59
N THR A 107 -4.67 15.08 -30.88
CA THR A 107 -4.82 13.67 -31.20
C THR A 107 -5.29 12.95 -29.94
N LYS A 108 -6.63 12.78 -29.83
CA LYS A 108 -7.23 11.78 -28.95
C LYS A 108 -6.59 10.44 -29.28
N SER A 109 -5.75 9.98 -28.39
CA SER A 109 -5.32 8.59 -28.38
C SER A 109 -6.50 7.79 -27.85
N ASP A 110 -7.38 7.35 -28.75
CA ASP A 110 -8.49 6.46 -28.42
C ASP A 110 -7.91 5.10 -27.97
N THR A 111 -7.64 4.98 -26.67
CA THR A 111 -7.58 3.69 -26.02
C THR A 111 -9.03 3.33 -25.71
N SER A 112 -9.66 2.59 -26.61
CA SER A 112 -10.96 1.94 -26.39
C SER A 112 -10.81 0.89 -25.29
N THR A 113 -10.74 1.35 -24.04
CA THR A 113 -10.83 0.52 -22.85
C THR A 113 -12.28 0.05 -22.78
N ALA A 114 -12.51 -1.26 -22.92
CA ALA A 114 -13.84 -1.83 -22.73
C ALA A 114 -14.32 -1.44 -21.32
N GLN A 115 -15.32 -0.56 -21.23
CA GLN A 115 -15.91 -0.18 -19.95
C GLN A 115 -16.64 -1.40 -19.40
N ILE A 116 -16.10 -1.98 -18.32
CA ILE A 116 -16.84 -2.92 -17.48
C ILE A 116 -17.93 -2.11 -16.79
N ALA A 117 -19.19 -2.52 -16.95
CA ALA A 117 -20.31 -1.83 -16.33
C ALA A 117 -20.08 -1.71 -14.82
N PRO A 118 -20.28 -0.51 -14.22
CA PRO A 118 -20.10 -0.34 -12.79
C PRO A 118 -21.03 -1.31 -12.05
N GLY A 119 -20.45 -2.11 -11.16
CA GLY A 119 -21.22 -2.97 -10.25
C GLY A 119 -22.07 -2.13 -9.29
N PRO A 120 -22.93 -2.77 -8.47
CA PRO A 120 -23.68 -2.06 -7.44
C PRO A 120 -22.73 -1.31 -6.51
N ASP A 121 -23.08 -0.05 -6.22
CA ASP A 121 -22.27 0.82 -5.36
C ASP A 121 -22.03 0.16 -3.98
N PRO A 122 -20.77 -0.13 -3.60
CA PRO A 122 -20.47 -0.78 -2.33
C PRO A 122 -20.97 0.01 -1.12
N PHE A 123 -21.13 1.33 -1.23
CA PHE A 123 -21.49 2.18 -0.10
C PHE A 123 -22.98 2.47 0.01
N ALA A 124 -23.77 2.15 -1.01
CA ALA A 124 -25.22 2.41 -1.00
C ALA A 124 -25.98 1.66 0.11
N LYS A 125 -25.38 0.60 0.68
CA LYS A 125 -25.96 -0.20 1.76
C LYS A 125 -25.45 0.16 3.16
N LEU A 126 -24.51 1.11 3.27
CA LEU A 126 -24.02 1.53 4.57
C LEU A 126 -25.14 2.21 5.34
N LYS A 127 -25.28 1.83 6.62
CA LYS A 127 -26.17 2.54 7.53
C LYS A 127 -25.48 3.83 7.94
N THR A 128 -26.09 4.96 7.57
CA THR A 128 -25.57 6.29 7.89
C THR A 128 -26.47 6.96 8.92
N ILE A 129 -25.85 7.63 9.88
CA ILE A 129 -26.56 8.45 10.85
C ILE A 129 -26.83 9.81 10.22
N LYS A 130 -28.09 10.23 10.24
CA LYS A 130 -28.47 11.58 9.81
C LYS A 130 -28.45 12.48 11.02
N HIS A 131 -27.51 13.41 11.03
CA HIS A 131 -27.47 14.50 12.01
C HIS A 131 -28.46 15.60 11.64
N SER A 132 -28.76 16.45 12.62
CA SER A 132 -29.69 17.57 12.44
C SER A 132 -29.17 18.55 11.38
N SER A 133 -30.06 19.10 10.55
CA SER A 133 -29.68 19.96 9.42
C SER A 133 -29.05 21.30 9.82
N ASP A 134 -29.14 21.69 11.09
CA ASP A 134 -28.51 22.88 11.66
C ASP A 134 -27.08 22.63 12.16
N SER A 135 -26.65 21.37 12.23
CA SER A 135 -25.31 20.96 12.65
C SER A 135 -24.48 20.62 11.43
N TYR A 136 -23.34 21.29 11.24
CA TYR A 136 -22.43 20.95 10.16
C TYR A 136 -21.70 19.65 10.46
N HIS A 137 -21.62 18.81 9.45
CA HIS A 137 -20.73 17.65 9.38
C HIS A 137 -20.08 17.70 8.01
N MET A 138 -18.81 17.30 7.93
CA MET A 138 -18.12 17.20 6.64
C MET A 138 -18.94 16.31 5.70
N PRO A 139 -19.32 16.80 4.51
CA PRO A 139 -19.92 15.94 3.52
C PRO A 139 -18.95 14.80 3.15
N ALA A 140 -19.48 13.59 3.03
CA ALA A 140 -18.69 12.41 2.76
C ALA A 140 -17.93 12.52 1.43
N VAL A 141 -16.62 12.26 1.47
CA VAL A 141 -15.74 12.26 0.29
C VAL A 141 -15.33 10.83 -0.02
N ARG A 142 -15.59 10.40 -1.24
CA ARG A 142 -15.23 9.10 -1.81
C ARG A 142 -13.91 9.20 -2.54
N VAL A 143 -12.96 8.34 -2.19
CA VAL A 143 -11.60 8.32 -2.74
C VAL A 143 -11.21 6.90 -3.12
N VAL A 144 -10.16 6.76 -3.94
CA VAL A 144 -9.48 5.49 -4.17
C VAL A 144 -8.03 5.62 -3.79
N HIS A 145 -7.60 4.82 -2.81
CA HIS A 145 -6.21 4.72 -2.37
C HIS A 145 -5.64 3.34 -2.72
N ALA A 146 -4.32 3.24 -2.68
CA ALA A 146 -3.60 2.00 -2.89
C ALA A 146 -2.78 1.61 -1.65
N ARG A 147 -2.66 0.31 -1.38
CA ARG A 147 -1.73 -0.24 -0.38
C ARG A 147 -0.83 -1.28 -1.02
N VAL A 148 0.46 -1.19 -0.72
CA VAL A 148 1.43 -2.24 -1.05
C VAL A 148 1.37 -3.30 0.05
N GLN A 149 1.03 -4.54 -0.31
CA GLN A 149 0.79 -5.62 0.65
C GLN A 149 1.57 -6.89 0.26
N SER A 150 1.87 -7.71 1.26
CA SER A 150 2.50 -9.02 1.07
C SER A 150 1.49 -10.15 0.87
N ASP A 151 0.29 -9.98 1.43
CA ASP A 151 -0.80 -10.94 1.35
C ASP A 151 -1.82 -10.55 0.29
N ASP A 152 -2.52 -11.56 -0.24
CA ASP A 152 -3.71 -11.37 -1.06
C ASP A 152 -4.92 -11.08 -0.15
N PRO A 153 -5.80 -10.15 -0.52
CA PRO A 153 -7.12 -10.04 0.09
C PRO A 153 -7.90 -11.36 0.00
N GLU A 154 -8.62 -11.70 1.06
CA GLU A 154 -9.46 -12.90 1.14
C GLU A 154 -10.93 -12.54 0.85
N LEU A 155 -11.58 -13.30 -0.03
CA LEU A 155 -13.00 -13.13 -0.33
C LEU A 155 -13.85 -13.85 0.72
N VAL A 156 -14.48 -13.08 1.61
CA VAL A 156 -15.34 -13.58 2.69
C VAL A 156 -16.75 -13.04 2.47
N ASP A 157 -17.75 -13.92 2.35
CA ASP A 157 -19.15 -13.55 2.11
C ASP A 157 -19.35 -12.58 0.92
N GLY A 158 -18.55 -12.73 -0.13
CA GLY A 158 -18.59 -11.87 -1.33
C GLY A 158 -17.95 -10.49 -1.15
N VAL A 159 -17.17 -10.29 -0.08
CA VAL A 159 -16.43 -9.06 0.19
C VAL A 159 -14.95 -9.37 0.40
N PHE A 160 -14.08 -8.61 -0.25
CA PHE A 160 -12.65 -8.70 -0.01
C PHE A 160 -12.27 -8.07 1.32
N THR A 161 -11.54 -8.83 2.13
CA THR A 161 -11.05 -8.44 3.44
C THR A 161 -9.59 -8.87 3.61
N SER A 162 -8.97 -8.53 4.75
CA SER A 162 -7.62 -9.01 5.03
C SER A 162 -7.63 -10.49 5.41
N SER A 163 -6.65 -11.24 4.88
CA SER A 163 -6.40 -12.65 5.24
C SER A 163 -6.13 -12.87 6.74
N PHE A 164 -5.72 -11.82 7.47
CA PHE A 164 -5.54 -11.86 8.92
C PHE A 164 -6.85 -12.02 9.70
N GLY A 165 -8.01 -11.84 9.04
CA GLY A 165 -9.32 -12.17 9.58
C GLY A 165 -9.60 -13.66 9.71
N LYS A 166 -8.80 -14.52 9.06
CA LYS A 166 -8.92 -15.99 9.07
C LYS A 166 -10.34 -16.46 8.70
N GLY A 167 -10.92 -15.90 7.64
CA GLY A 167 -12.28 -16.20 7.19
C GLY A 167 -13.41 -15.55 7.99
N ASP A 168 -13.14 -14.78 9.06
CA ASP A 168 -14.18 -13.97 9.73
C ASP A 168 -14.29 -12.58 9.05
N LEU A 169 -15.49 -12.27 8.55
CA LEU A 169 -15.75 -11.05 7.80
C LEU A 169 -15.42 -9.78 8.59
N LYS A 170 -15.79 -9.72 9.87
CA LYS A 170 -15.60 -8.51 10.69
C LYS A 170 -14.15 -8.35 11.13
N ALA A 171 -13.49 -9.45 11.49
CA ALA A 171 -12.07 -9.45 11.82
C ALA A 171 -11.23 -9.09 10.60
N GLY A 172 -11.51 -9.69 9.43
CA GLY A 172 -10.83 -9.37 8.19
C GLY A 172 -11.05 -7.93 7.75
N TYR A 173 -12.27 -7.41 7.94
CA TYR A 173 -12.59 -6.01 7.68
C TYR A 173 -11.81 -5.06 8.58
N LEU A 174 -11.77 -5.35 9.89
CA LEU A 174 -10.97 -4.56 10.82
C LEU A 174 -9.48 -4.60 10.44
N SER A 175 -8.92 -5.79 10.26
CA SER A 175 -7.49 -6.01 10.00
C SER A 175 -6.96 -5.30 8.75
N ALA A 176 -7.78 -5.11 7.71
CA ALA A 176 -7.29 -4.48 6.48
C ALA A 176 -6.98 -2.98 6.65
N MET A 177 -7.60 -2.29 7.62
CA MET A 177 -7.42 -0.86 7.86
C MET A 177 -7.23 -0.51 9.35
N ASP A 178 -6.72 -1.45 10.16
CA ASP A 178 -6.49 -1.25 11.59
C ASP A 178 -5.20 -0.47 11.89
N THR A 179 -5.27 0.86 11.76
CA THR A 179 -4.15 1.78 11.95
C THR A 179 -3.00 1.53 10.96
N VAL A 180 -3.20 2.00 9.73
CA VAL A 180 -2.32 1.69 8.58
C VAL A 180 -2.03 2.92 7.73
N ASN A 181 -1.01 2.82 6.87
CA ASN A 181 -0.77 3.79 5.81
C ASN A 181 -1.37 3.31 4.48
N THR A 182 -1.76 4.27 3.65
CA THR A 182 -2.05 4.08 2.22
C THR A 182 -1.31 5.15 1.41
N ALA A 183 -1.28 4.99 0.09
CA ALA A 183 -0.79 6.00 -0.84
C ALA A 183 -1.89 6.38 -1.84
N SER A 184 -1.73 7.51 -2.51
CA SER A 184 -2.43 7.79 -3.76
C SER A 184 -2.10 6.69 -4.77
N VAL A 185 -3.04 6.41 -5.69
CA VAL A 185 -2.79 5.44 -6.78
C VAL A 185 -1.55 5.85 -7.58
N GLU A 186 -1.43 7.14 -7.83
CA GLU A 186 -0.33 7.82 -8.52
C GLU A 186 1.02 7.63 -7.80
N GLY A 187 1.00 7.55 -6.46
CA GLY A 187 2.18 7.39 -5.61
C GLY A 187 2.50 5.95 -5.18
N SER A 188 1.66 4.97 -5.54
CA SER A 188 1.72 3.60 -5.02
C SER A 188 3.07 2.89 -5.25
N LEU A 189 3.73 3.17 -6.37
CA LEU A 189 5.03 2.59 -6.70
C LEU A 189 6.23 3.31 -6.07
N MET A 190 6.05 4.50 -5.50
CA MET A 190 7.17 5.20 -4.86
C MET A 190 7.75 4.36 -3.71
N TYR A 191 6.90 3.80 -2.84
CA TYR A 191 7.36 2.93 -1.75
C TYR A 191 8.04 1.66 -2.28
N VAL A 192 7.47 1.06 -3.34
CA VAL A 192 8.04 -0.11 -4.01
C VAL A 192 9.46 0.21 -4.48
N GLN A 193 9.63 1.28 -5.26
CA GLN A 193 10.91 1.69 -5.85
C GLN A 193 11.94 2.14 -4.80
N ALA A 194 11.57 3.10 -3.96
CA ALA A 194 12.51 3.78 -3.06
C ALA A 194 12.92 2.92 -1.87
N GLU A 195 12.05 2.02 -1.42
CA GLU A 195 12.28 1.24 -0.19
C GLU A 195 12.09 -0.26 -0.35
N GLY A 196 11.31 -0.70 -1.34
CA GLY A 196 10.86 -2.08 -1.44
C GLY A 196 11.80 -3.02 -2.18
N ILE A 197 12.24 -2.61 -3.37
CA ILE A 197 12.88 -3.49 -4.35
C ILE A 197 14.37 -3.24 -4.53
N ASN A 198 14.90 -2.07 -4.12
CA ASN A 198 16.30 -1.74 -4.32
C ASN A 198 17.21 -2.75 -3.60
N ILE A 199 17.91 -3.57 -4.38
CA ILE A 199 18.77 -4.64 -3.87
C ILE A 199 19.92 -4.11 -2.99
N ASN A 200 20.36 -2.87 -3.21
CA ASN A 200 21.49 -2.28 -2.52
C ASN A 200 21.20 -1.94 -1.05
N VAL A 201 19.92 -1.87 -0.66
CA VAL A 201 19.48 -1.61 0.73
C VAL A 201 18.87 -2.83 1.41
N ARG A 202 18.76 -3.97 0.70
CA ARG A 202 18.21 -5.22 1.23
C ARG A 202 19.32 -6.15 1.72
N ALA A 203 18.99 -7.04 2.66
CA ALA A 203 19.94 -8.04 3.11
C ALA A 203 20.31 -8.98 1.95
N LYS A 204 21.61 -9.30 1.79
CA LYS A 204 22.09 -10.17 0.69
C LYS A 204 21.40 -11.54 0.64
N LYS A 205 21.03 -12.08 1.82
CA LYS A 205 20.30 -13.35 1.95
C LYS A 205 18.85 -13.28 1.44
N GLU A 206 18.29 -12.07 1.35
CA GLU A 206 16.93 -11.76 0.91
C GLU A 206 16.89 -11.20 -0.52
N ARG A 207 17.93 -11.45 -1.34
CA ARG A 207 17.99 -10.93 -2.72
C ARG A 207 16.70 -11.17 -3.51
N CYS A 208 16.15 -12.38 -3.39
CA CYS A 208 14.93 -12.81 -4.10
C CYS A 208 13.66 -12.71 -3.26
N VAL A 209 13.66 -11.85 -2.23
CA VAL A 209 12.48 -11.52 -1.43
C VAL A 209 12.40 -10.00 -1.33
N ARG A 210 11.33 -9.39 -1.85
CA ARG A 210 11.12 -7.94 -1.71
C ARG A 210 10.96 -7.58 -0.23
N LYS A 211 11.27 -6.34 0.17
CA LYS A 211 11.14 -5.89 1.56
C LYS A 211 9.72 -6.19 2.07
N SER A 212 9.62 -6.74 3.27
CA SER A 212 8.36 -7.15 3.91
C SER A 212 7.51 -8.15 3.09
N GLY A 213 8.10 -8.82 2.09
CA GLY A 213 7.38 -9.76 1.23
C GLY A 213 6.36 -9.10 0.30
N MET A 214 6.50 -7.79 -0.01
CA MET A 214 5.53 -7.11 -0.87
C MET A 214 5.32 -7.82 -2.22
N ALA A 215 4.06 -8.01 -2.57
CA ALA A 215 3.64 -8.74 -3.76
C ALA A 215 2.52 -8.02 -4.50
N ASN A 216 1.67 -7.27 -3.80
CA ASN A 216 0.42 -6.74 -4.33
C ASN A 216 0.32 -5.22 -4.18
N ILE A 217 -0.34 -4.59 -5.14
CA ILE A 217 -0.92 -3.25 -4.99
C ILE A 217 -2.44 -3.42 -4.94
N VAL A 218 -3.00 -3.23 -3.75
CA VAL A 218 -4.43 -3.43 -3.46
C VAL A 218 -5.14 -2.09 -3.49
N PHE A 219 -6.24 -2.02 -4.23
CA PHE A 219 -7.05 -0.80 -4.38
C PHE A 219 -8.20 -0.78 -3.38
N TYR A 220 -8.22 0.27 -2.57
CA TYR A 220 -9.25 0.54 -1.58
C TYR A 220 -10.07 1.71 -2.07
N GLU A 221 -11.37 1.49 -2.25
CA GLU A 221 -12.33 2.58 -2.32
C GLU A 221 -12.72 2.95 -0.89
N ILE A 222 -12.70 4.23 -0.54
CA ILE A 222 -12.85 4.70 0.84
C ILE A 222 -13.82 5.88 0.86
N ILE A 223 -14.72 5.92 1.83
CA ILE A 223 -15.48 7.12 2.18
C ILE A 223 -14.87 7.72 3.44
N ILE A 224 -14.63 9.03 3.42
CA ILE A 224 -14.01 9.79 4.49
C ILE A 224 -14.94 10.92 4.94
N VAL A 225 -15.10 11.05 6.25
CA VAL A 225 -15.74 12.18 6.94
C VAL A 225 -14.87 12.51 8.14
N GLN A 226 -14.15 13.64 8.10
CA GLN A 226 -13.37 14.10 9.25
C GLN A 226 -14.28 14.58 10.37
N THR A 227 -13.76 14.57 11.59
CA THR A 227 -14.42 15.24 12.72
C THR A 227 -14.38 16.76 12.54
N ASN A 228 -15.35 17.48 13.12
CA ASN A 228 -15.33 18.94 13.10
C ASN A 228 -14.13 19.49 13.86
N GLU A 229 -13.69 18.82 14.92
CA GLU A 229 -12.51 19.20 15.69
C GLU A 229 -11.23 19.08 14.87
N THR A 230 -11.11 18.05 14.04
CA THR A 230 -9.98 17.86 13.11
C THR A 230 -9.94 18.99 12.08
N LEU A 231 -11.09 19.29 11.47
CA LEU A 231 -11.18 20.40 10.51
C LEU A 231 -10.83 21.72 11.19
N ALA A 232 -11.42 22.02 12.34
CA ALA A 232 -11.12 23.23 13.11
C ALA A 232 -9.62 23.34 13.46
N GLN A 233 -9.00 22.22 13.84
CA GLN A 233 -7.61 22.18 14.27
C GLN A 233 -6.65 22.45 13.12
N PHE A 234 -6.86 21.79 11.97
CA PHE A 234 -5.89 21.78 10.88
C PHE A 234 -6.27 22.66 9.69
N GLN A 235 -7.45 23.29 9.69
CA GLN A 235 -7.91 24.12 8.57
C GLN A 235 -6.99 25.31 8.26
N GLU A 236 -6.30 25.83 9.26
CA GLU A 236 -5.39 26.98 9.08
C GLU A 236 -3.97 26.53 8.70
N THR A 237 -3.63 25.26 8.94
CA THR A 237 -2.33 24.66 8.58
C THR A 237 -2.32 24.07 7.17
N TRP A 238 -3.33 24.41 6.36
CA TRP A 238 -3.47 23.94 4.99
C TRP A 238 -2.26 24.31 4.13
N GLY A 239 -1.80 23.32 3.37
CA GLY A 239 -0.73 23.37 2.38
C GLY A 239 -1.14 22.55 1.16
N GLU A 240 -0.41 21.48 0.84
CA GLU A 240 -0.65 20.64 -0.35
C GLU A 240 -1.82 19.64 -0.22
N THR A 241 -2.32 19.36 0.99
CA THR A 241 -3.37 18.36 1.25
C THR A 241 -4.50 18.91 2.13
N PRO A 242 -5.35 19.81 1.61
CA PRO A 242 -6.48 20.33 2.38
C PRO A 242 -7.48 19.20 2.71
N GLU A 243 -8.30 19.37 3.75
CA GLU A 243 -9.28 18.37 4.29
C GLU A 243 -8.69 17.26 5.17
N TYR A 244 -7.38 17.22 5.36
CA TYR A 244 -6.72 16.17 6.14
C TYR A 244 -5.95 16.75 7.33
N GLY A 245 -5.77 15.93 8.36
CA GLY A 245 -4.73 16.18 9.35
C GLY A 245 -3.34 15.91 8.77
N PRO A 246 -2.25 16.15 9.53
CA PRO A 246 -0.91 15.79 9.08
C PRO A 246 -0.82 14.28 8.87
N MET A 247 -0.12 13.82 7.82
CA MET A 247 0.22 12.40 7.68
C MET A 247 1.09 11.96 8.85
N LEU A 248 0.62 11.01 9.63
CA LEU A 248 1.34 10.43 10.75
C LEU A 248 1.73 9.00 10.39
N PRO A 249 3.02 8.67 10.27
CA PRO A 249 3.42 7.31 9.93
C PRO A 249 2.80 6.29 10.89
N MET A 250 2.26 5.21 10.32
CA MET A 250 1.68 4.10 11.07
C MET A 250 2.49 2.82 10.87
N ASP A 251 3.03 2.25 11.94
CA ASP A 251 3.82 1.03 11.91
C ASP A 251 3.25 0.00 12.89
N SER A 252 3.16 -1.26 12.45
CA SER A 252 2.72 -2.39 13.30
C SER A 252 1.36 -2.19 13.99
N GLY A 253 0.45 -1.44 13.35
CA GLY A 253 -0.89 -1.16 13.88
C GLY A 253 -0.96 0.00 14.86
N ARG A 254 0.11 0.79 15.02
CA ARG A 254 0.12 2.01 15.83
C ARG A 254 0.68 3.20 15.06
N CYS A 255 0.44 4.39 15.57
CA CYS A 255 1.25 5.55 15.22
C CYS A 255 2.73 5.27 15.52
N THR A 256 3.63 5.67 14.64
CA THR A 256 5.06 5.44 14.83
C THR A 256 5.60 6.35 15.95
N PRO A 257 6.19 5.78 17.01
CA PRO A 257 6.84 6.58 18.05
C PRO A 257 8.03 7.37 17.48
N LEU A 258 8.31 8.54 18.04
CA LEU A 258 9.53 9.31 17.78
C LEU A 258 10.76 8.57 18.31
N SER A 259 10.61 7.89 19.44
CA SER A 259 11.63 7.03 20.05
C SER A 259 10.99 5.98 20.97
N GLY A 260 11.68 4.85 21.19
CA GLY A 260 11.16 3.78 22.06
C GLY A 260 9.76 3.29 21.65
N ASP A 261 8.92 2.97 22.64
CA ASP A 261 7.58 2.42 22.42
C ASP A 261 6.43 3.37 22.77
N ASP A 262 6.68 4.42 23.54
CA ASP A 262 5.62 5.28 24.11
C ASP A 262 5.84 6.80 23.88
N ASP A 263 6.96 7.22 23.26
CA ASP A 263 7.22 8.63 22.93
C ASP A 263 6.59 8.97 21.57
N PHE A 264 5.31 9.36 21.57
CA PHE A 264 4.56 9.62 20.36
C PHE A 264 4.61 11.09 19.92
N PRO A 265 4.54 11.36 18.60
CA PRO A 265 4.36 12.72 18.11
C PRO A 265 3.04 13.34 18.62
N PRO A 266 2.98 14.67 18.86
CA PRO A 266 1.77 15.35 19.34
C PRO A 266 0.50 15.02 18.56
N GLY A 267 0.57 14.94 17.23
CA GLY A 267 -0.58 14.60 16.39
C GLY A 267 -1.14 13.19 16.63
N CYS A 268 -0.32 12.23 17.05
CA CYS A 268 -0.81 10.89 17.41
C CYS A 268 -1.60 10.93 18.72
N LEU A 269 -1.13 11.73 19.68
CA LEU A 269 -1.77 11.90 20.98
C LEU A 269 -3.10 12.67 20.86
N GLN A 270 -3.26 13.49 19.82
CA GLN A 270 -4.51 14.22 19.54
C GLN A 270 -5.70 13.32 19.16
N PHE A 271 -5.46 12.08 18.72
CA PHE A 271 -6.55 11.17 18.33
C PHE A 271 -7.57 10.94 19.46
N ASN A 272 -7.11 10.91 20.72
CA ASN A 272 -7.99 10.78 21.89
C ASN A 272 -7.76 11.85 22.95
N GLY A 273 -6.92 12.86 22.66
CA GLY A 273 -6.53 13.90 23.61
C GLY A 273 -5.65 13.37 24.75
N ASP A 274 -4.76 12.44 24.43
CA ASP A 274 -3.76 11.90 25.36
C ASP A 274 -2.77 13.01 25.75
N ASP A 275 -2.21 12.95 26.96
CA ASP A 275 -1.22 13.90 27.49
C ASP A 275 -1.62 15.39 27.34
N ASP A 276 -2.87 15.72 27.70
CA ASP A 276 -3.47 17.06 27.61
C ASP A 276 -3.56 17.63 26.18
N GLN A 277 -3.26 16.83 25.15
CA GLN A 277 -3.42 17.24 23.75
C GLN A 277 -4.90 17.48 23.43
N PRO A 278 -5.20 18.35 22.45
CA PRO A 278 -6.58 18.55 22.04
C PRO A 278 -7.15 17.24 21.50
N ASN A 279 -8.30 16.82 22.04
CA ASN A 279 -9.00 15.64 21.54
C ASN A 279 -9.72 15.99 20.24
N VAL A 280 -9.04 15.81 19.12
CA VAL A 280 -9.62 16.08 17.79
C VAL A 280 -10.35 14.85 17.22
N GLY A 281 -10.24 13.69 17.87
CA GLY A 281 -10.73 12.42 17.36
C GLY A 281 -9.79 11.79 16.33
N PRO A 282 -10.04 10.52 15.95
CA PRO A 282 -9.27 9.82 14.94
C PRO A 282 -9.52 10.46 13.57
N PHE A 283 -8.47 10.86 12.88
CA PHE A 283 -8.55 11.48 11.56
C PHE A 283 -7.76 10.73 10.52
N VAL A 284 -8.11 10.96 9.25
CA VAL A 284 -7.24 10.60 8.12
C VAL A 284 -6.22 11.72 7.94
N GLY A 285 -4.94 11.36 8.01
CA GLY A 285 -3.84 12.27 7.75
C GLY A 285 -3.38 12.18 6.30
N ALA A 286 -2.83 13.26 5.74
CA ALA A 286 -2.26 13.30 4.39
C ALA A 286 -0.97 14.11 4.33
N GLY A 287 -0.08 13.74 3.41
CA GLY A 287 1.22 14.36 3.26
C GLY A 287 1.84 14.07 1.90
N THR A 288 2.30 15.12 1.24
CA THR A 288 2.98 15.03 -0.06
C THR A 288 4.29 14.25 0.04
N LYS A 289 4.63 13.55 -1.03
CA LYS A 289 5.88 12.79 -1.24
C LYS A 289 6.41 12.97 -2.66
N VAL A 290 6.04 14.09 -3.31
CA VAL A 290 6.44 14.40 -4.69
C VAL A 290 7.93 14.75 -4.81
N ASP A 291 8.56 15.12 -3.69
CA ASP A 291 9.94 15.58 -3.59
C ASP A 291 10.93 14.50 -3.14
N ASP A 292 10.50 13.23 -3.01
CA ASP A 292 11.43 12.14 -2.71
C ASP A 292 12.43 12.00 -3.87
N VAL A 293 13.68 12.35 -3.56
CA VAL A 293 14.76 12.44 -4.54
C VAL A 293 15.13 11.09 -5.17
N ARG A 294 14.69 9.97 -4.58
CA ARG A 294 14.97 8.62 -5.08
C ARG A 294 13.88 8.12 -6.03
N ALA A 295 12.68 8.68 -5.93
CA ALA A 295 11.50 8.25 -6.66
C ALA A 295 10.47 9.39 -6.76
N PRO A 296 10.73 10.42 -7.60
CA PRO A 296 9.83 11.56 -7.73
C PRO A 296 8.61 11.17 -8.58
N TYR A 297 7.56 10.70 -7.91
CA TYR A 297 6.25 10.42 -8.51
C TYR A 297 5.36 11.65 -8.40
N PRO A 298 4.82 12.20 -9.51
CA PRO A 298 3.90 13.32 -9.44
C PRO A 298 2.60 12.92 -8.74
N ASN A 299 1.99 13.85 -8.00
CA ASN A 299 0.77 13.61 -7.22
C ASN A 299 0.89 12.47 -6.20
N ASN A 300 2.11 12.14 -5.78
CA ASN A 300 2.36 11.17 -4.73
C ASN A 300 2.01 11.77 -3.37
N VAL A 301 0.95 11.22 -2.76
CA VAL A 301 0.49 11.61 -1.44
C VAL A 301 0.33 10.36 -0.60
N TRP A 302 0.86 10.41 0.62
CA TRP A 302 0.72 9.35 1.59
C TRP A 302 -0.32 9.72 2.62
N PHE A 303 -1.06 8.71 3.06
CA PHE A 303 -2.16 8.86 3.99
C PHE A 303 -1.97 7.96 5.19
N SER A 304 -2.43 8.42 6.33
CA SER A 304 -2.42 7.68 7.58
C SER A 304 -3.83 7.54 8.11
N PHE A 305 -4.27 6.32 8.37
CA PHE A 305 -5.61 6.01 8.86
C PHE A 305 -5.51 5.50 10.27
N ALA A 306 -5.90 6.28 11.27
CA ALA A 306 -5.98 5.81 12.65
C ALA A 306 -7.29 5.04 12.89
N SER A 307 -7.21 3.79 13.34
CA SER A 307 -8.38 3.04 13.81
C SER A 307 -8.52 3.18 15.34
N THR A 308 -9.20 2.24 15.99
CA THR A 308 -9.27 2.16 17.46
C THR A 308 -7.92 1.78 18.07
N CYS A 309 -7.69 2.22 19.31
CA CYS A 309 -6.45 1.99 20.06
C CYS A 309 -5.18 2.33 19.25
N PRO A 310 -5.06 3.54 18.64
CA PRO A 310 -4.05 3.82 17.62
C PRO A 310 -2.62 3.99 18.17
N LEU A 311 -2.41 3.93 19.48
CA LEU A 311 -1.09 4.01 20.12
C LEU A 311 -0.53 2.62 20.52
N LYS A 312 -1.26 1.54 20.25
CA LYS A 312 -0.83 0.16 20.59
C LYS A 312 -0.63 -0.69 19.36
N THR A 313 0.41 -1.53 19.38
CA THR A 313 0.67 -2.46 18.29
C THR A 313 -0.50 -3.44 18.13
N TRP A 314 -0.66 -4.07 16.97
CA TRP A 314 -1.75 -5.02 16.71
C TRP A 314 -1.89 -6.08 17.81
N SER A 315 -0.77 -6.63 18.32
CA SER A 315 -0.76 -7.62 19.40
C SER A 315 -1.23 -7.09 20.75
N GLU A 316 -1.19 -5.77 20.95
CA GLU A 316 -1.53 -5.11 22.21
C GLU A 316 -2.93 -4.46 22.19
N LYS A 317 -3.61 -4.46 21.04
CA LYS A 317 -4.95 -3.88 20.90
C LYS A 317 -6.04 -4.76 21.50
N THR A 318 -6.23 -4.63 22.80
CA THR A 318 -7.31 -5.31 23.54
C THR A 318 -8.68 -4.70 23.25
N ASP A 319 -9.74 -5.48 23.44
CA ASP A 319 -11.13 -4.99 23.38
C ASP A 319 -11.37 -3.82 24.34
N GLU A 320 -10.74 -3.84 25.51
CA GLU A 320 -10.83 -2.76 26.49
C GLU A 320 -10.20 -1.47 25.95
N CYS A 321 -9.01 -1.55 25.34
CA CYS A 321 -8.38 -0.39 24.72
C CYS A 321 -9.23 0.16 23.58
N ARG A 322 -9.72 -0.72 22.69
CA ARG A 322 -10.54 -0.31 21.55
C ARG A 322 -11.83 0.42 21.96
N LYS A 323 -12.48 -0.04 23.04
CA LYS A 323 -13.69 0.60 23.60
C LYS A 323 -13.43 1.97 24.25
N LYS A 324 -12.20 2.24 24.67
CA LYS A 324 -11.81 3.52 25.29
C LYS A 324 -11.48 4.62 24.27
N THR A 325 -11.24 4.25 23.02
CA THR A 325 -10.92 5.19 21.94
C THR A 325 -12.10 5.41 21.01
N ARG A 326 -12.22 6.59 20.43
CA ARG A 326 -13.14 6.82 19.30
C ARG A 326 -12.70 5.97 18.10
N LYS A 327 -13.64 5.63 17.20
CA LYS A 327 -13.34 4.82 16.03
C LYS A 327 -12.93 5.73 14.87
N GLY A 328 -11.87 5.37 14.16
CA GLY A 328 -11.67 5.90 12.81
C GLY A 328 -12.42 5.04 11.80
N LEU A 329 -12.03 3.76 11.72
CA LEU A 329 -12.73 2.78 10.90
C LEU A 329 -14.12 2.48 11.48
N CYS A 330 -15.17 2.67 10.69
CA CYS A 330 -16.53 2.27 11.03
C CYS A 330 -16.65 0.75 11.18
N ASP A 331 -17.61 0.28 11.97
CA ASP A 331 -17.94 -1.15 11.96
C ASP A 331 -18.44 -1.57 10.57
N TYR A 332 -18.20 -2.82 10.19
CA TYR A 332 -18.66 -3.35 8.92
C TYR A 332 -20.18 -3.13 8.73
N GLY A 333 -20.55 -2.44 7.64
CA GLY A 333 -21.93 -2.10 7.30
C GLY A 333 -22.42 -0.74 7.81
N GLU A 334 -21.60 -0.01 8.58
CA GLU A 334 -21.89 1.34 9.05
C GLU A 334 -21.07 2.37 8.24
N GLY A 335 -21.65 3.54 7.98
CA GLY A 335 -21.02 4.63 7.23
C GLY A 335 -20.51 5.75 8.13
N PRO A 336 -19.43 6.45 7.74
CA PRO A 336 -18.84 7.49 8.56
C PRO A 336 -19.72 8.72 8.63
N ASP A 337 -19.63 9.42 9.77
CA ASP A 337 -20.38 10.63 10.06
C ASP A 337 -19.54 11.72 10.75
N GLY A 338 -18.24 11.43 10.97
CA GLY A 338 -17.32 12.34 11.66
C GLY A 338 -17.51 12.39 13.17
N VAL A 339 -18.41 11.59 13.72
CA VAL A 339 -18.73 11.53 15.15
C VAL A 339 -18.41 10.15 15.71
N ASP A 340 -19.14 9.14 15.24
CA ASP A 340 -19.00 7.74 15.66
C ASP A 340 -17.79 7.08 14.99
N CYS A 341 -17.57 7.40 13.72
CA CYS A 341 -16.41 6.98 12.94
C CYS A 341 -16.11 7.94 11.77
N THR A 342 -14.87 7.90 11.27
CA THR A 342 -14.38 8.85 10.27
C THR A 342 -14.13 8.26 8.89
N PHE A 343 -14.05 6.94 8.75
CA PHE A 343 -13.96 6.31 7.43
C PHE A 343 -14.54 4.90 7.37
N ALA A 344 -15.00 4.52 6.18
CA ALA A 344 -15.34 3.15 5.82
C ALA A 344 -14.73 2.84 4.45
N TYR A 345 -14.45 1.57 4.18
CA TYR A 345 -13.82 1.16 2.92
C TYR A 345 -14.48 -0.06 2.28
N ASN A 346 -14.14 -0.29 1.01
CA ASN A 346 -14.32 -1.53 0.27
C ASN A 346 -13.05 -1.80 -0.56
N ILE A 347 -12.53 -3.03 -0.54
CA ILE A 347 -11.45 -3.43 -1.47
C ILE A 347 -12.07 -3.69 -2.84
N LEU A 348 -11.54 -3.06 -3.87
CA LEU A 348 -11.99 -3.23 -5.27
C LEU A 348 -11.38 -4.48 -5.90
N GLY A 349 -10.11 -4.74 -5.59
CA GLY A 349 -9.28 -5.80 -6.15
C GLY A 349 -7.81 -5.40 -6.02
N TRP A 350 -6.91 -6.13 -6.69
CA TRP A 350 -5.48 -5.84 -6.67
C TRP A 350 -4.79 -6.20 -7.98
N VAL A 351 -3.54 -5.76 -8.11
CA VAL A 351 -2.60 -6.26 -9.11
C VAL A 351 -1.37 -6.79 -8.40
N THR A 352 -0.74 -7.81 -8.98
CA THR A 352 0.57 -8.25 -8.53
C THR A 352 1.64 -7.31 -9.08
N ILE A 353 2.68 -7.03 -8.30
CA ILE A 353 3.84 -6.26 -8.75
C ILE A 353 4.52 -6.97 -9.93
N ASP A 354 4.52 -8.31 -9.92
CA ASP A 354 5.14 -9.14 -10.96
C ASP A 354 4.47 -8.97 -12.33
N ASP A 355 3.14 -8.83 -12.37
CA ASP A 355 2.42 -8.53 -13.61
C ASP A 355 2.69 -7.09 -14.07
N ILE A 356 2.75 -6.12 -13.15
CA ILE A 356 3.04 -4.72 -13.48
C ILE A 356 4.43 -4.56 -14.11
N VAL A 357 5.45 -5.18 -13.53
CA VAL A 357 6.84 -5.06 -13.99
C VAL A 357 7.18 -6.02 -15.13
N GLY A 358 6.24 -6.89 -15.51
CA GLY A 358 6.34 -7.79 -16.65
C GLY A 358 7.09 -9.10 -16.40
N ILE A 359 7.37 -9.47 -15.15
CA ILE A 359 8.09 -10.73 -14.82
C ILE A 359 7.32 -11.95 -15.34
N THR A 360 6.00 -11.96 -15.20
CA THR A 360 5.13 -13.06 -15.65
C THR A 360 5.02 -13.18 -17.17
N SER A 361 5.61 -12.25 -17.91
CA SER A 361 5.70 -12.29 -19.38
C SER A 361 7.08 -12.73 -19.88
N ILE A 362 8.06 -12.92 -18.99
CA ILE A 362 9.41 -13.36 -19.37
C ILE A 362 9.42 -14.89 -19.53
N GLU A 363 9.86 -15.39 -20.68
CA GLU A 363 10.03 -16.82 -20.92
C GLU A 363 11.20 -17.39 -20.09
N ASN A 364 10.95 -18.48 -19.39
CA ASN A 364 11.97 -19.27 -18.71
C ASN A 364 12.60 -20.24 -19.73
N PRO A 365 13.88 -20.04 -20.13
CA PRO A 365 14.52 -20.86 -21.16
C PRO A 365 14.74 -22.32 -20.73
N THR A 366 14.58 -22.63 -19.45
CA THR A 366 14.73 -24.00 -18.92
C THR A 366 13.44 -24.80 -19.07
N THR A 367 12.28 -24.15 -18.91
CA THR A 367 10.97 -24.81 -18.91
C THR A 367 10.16 -24.54 -20.19
N GLY A 368 10.51 -23.49 -20.95
CA GLY A 368 9.75 -23.02 -22.10
C GLY A 368 8.41 -22.36 -21.74
N SER A 369 8.15 -22.15 -20.44
CA SER A 369 6.97 -21.44 -19.92
C SER A 369 7.40 -20.08 -19.35
N THR A 370 6.48 -19.17 -19.10
CA THR A 370 6.82 -17.92 -18.40
C THR A 370 7.14 -18.17 -16.92
N TYR A 371 7.93 -17.27 -16.30
CA TYR A 371 8.17 -17.33 -14.86
C TYR A 371 6.88 -17.09 -14.07
N ALA A 372 6.66 -17.87 -13.01
CA ALA A 372 5.46 -17.76 -12.19
C ALA A 372 5.45 -16.49 -11.33
N ASN A 373 6.61 -16.04 -10.85
CA ASN A 373 6.76 -14.87 -9.97
C ASN A 373 8.22 -14.39 -9.88
N PHE A 374 8.43 -13.29 -9.15
CA PHE A 374 9.74 -12.69 -8.89
C PHE A 374 10.73 -13.66 -8.25
N THR A 375 10.28 -14.51 -7.34
CA THR A 375 11.19 -15.45 -6.63
C THR A 375 11.77 -16.45 -7.61
N GLU A 376 10.94 -17.06 -8.45
CA GLU A 376 11.40 -18.00 -9.48
C GLU A 376 12.35 -17.31 -10.47
N TRP A 377 11.93 -16.16 -11.01
CA TRP A 377 12.74 -15.38 -11.94
C TRP A 377 14.10 -15.02 -11.33
N CYS A 378 14.10 -14.47 -10.13
CA CYS A 378 15.32 -14.03 -9.45
C CYS A 378 16.27 -15.20 -9.14
N LEU A 379 15.76 -16.38 -8.77
CA LEU A 379 16.57 -17.56 -8.46
C LEU A 379 17.16 -18.23 -9.71
N ALA A 380 16.48 -18.15 -10.85
CA ALA A 380 16.94 -18.77 -12.10
C ALA A 380 18.30 -18.24 -12.59
N ASN A 381 18.64 -16.99 -12.28
CA ASN A 381 19.95 -16.43 -12.60
C ASN A 381 20.41 -15.39 -11.58
N LYS A 382 21.67 -15.48 -11.15
CA LYS A 382 22.28 -14.50 -10.23
C LYS A 382 22.38 -13.09 -10.82
N SER A 383 22.36 -12.95 -12.15
CA SER A 383 22.33 -11.64 -12.81
C SER A 383 20.94 -10.99 -12.79
N HIS A 384 19.86 -11.77 -12.62
CA HIS A 384 18.50 -11.23 -12.56
C HIS A 384 18.38 -10.30 -11.34
N THR A 385 18.18 -9.02 -11.66
CA THR A 385 18.07 -7.93 -10.71
C THR A 385 16.83 -7.15 -11.11
N GLU A 386 15.83 -7.10 -10.23
CA GLU A 386 14.63 -6.30 -10.49
C GLU A 386 14.97 -4.81 -10.52
N PHE A 387 15.69 -4.34 -9.50
CA PHE A 387 16.10 -2.94 -9.38
C PHE A 387 17.33 -2.79 -8.47
N ALA A 388 18.30 -2.03 -8.95
CA ALA A 388 19.46 -1.57 -8.21
C ALA A 388 19.69 -0.10 -8.51
N ALA A 389 19.82 0.70 -7.46
CA ALA A 389 20.08 2.12 -7.54
C ALA A 389 20.87 2.59 -6.32
N ASN A 390 21.47 3.77 -6.40
CA ASN A 390 22.05 4.44 -5.25
C ASN A 390 20.96 4.67 -4.16
N ALA A 391 21.27 4.28 -2.92
CA ALA A 391 20.31 4.32 -1.81
C ALA A 391 19.87 5.72 -1.40
N GLU A 392 20.72 6.73 -1.64
CA GLU A 392 20.49 8.12 -1.24
C GLU A 392 19.93 8.95 -2.39
N THR A 393 20.47 8.78 -3.59
CA THR A 393 20.12 9.62 -4.76
C THR A 393 19.12 8.98 -5.71
N GLY A 394 18.88 7.67 -5.60
CA GLY A 394 18.07 6.91 -6.56
C GLY A 394 18.67 6.77 -7.96
N GLU A 395 19.94 7.14 -8.14
CA GLU A 395 20.65 6.98 -9.42
C GLU A 395 20.64 5.50 -9.86
N PHE A 396 20.11 5.23 -11.05
CA PHE A 396 19.90 3.88 -11.56
C PHE A 396 21.22 3.19 -11.90
N GLU A 397 21.37 1.94 -11.46
CA GLU A 397 22.52 1.11 -11.80
C GLU A 397 22.17 0.03 -12.81
N LYS A 398 21.10 -0.72 -12.55
CA LYS A 398 20.58 -1.80 -13.40
C LYS A 398 19.22 -2.29 -12.88
N GLY A 399 18.44 -2.91 -13.73
CA GLY A 399 17.16 -3.49 -13.34
C GLY A 399 16.37 -4.01 -14.54
N LEU A 400 15.10 -4.30 -14.31
CA LEU A 400 14.13 -4.50 -15.38
C LEU A 400 13.92 -3.19 -16.17
N PRO A 401 13.64 -3.27 -17.49
CA PRO A 401 13.34 -2.08 -18.31
C PRO A 401 12.22 -1.21 -17.74
N PHE A 402 11.24 -1.83 -17.05
CA PHE A 402 10.17 -1.11 -16.37
C PHE A 402 10.68 -0.01 -15.42
N TRP A 403 11.87 -0.18 -14.81
CA TRP A 403 12.43 0.74 -13.81
C TRP A 403 13.49 1.72 -14.35
N GLU A 404 13.77 1.74 -15.66
CA GLU A 404 14.74 2.66 -16.27
C GLU A 404 14.33 4.14 -16.15
N ASP A 405 15.27 5.06 -15.89
CA ASP A 405 14.97 6.47 -15.57
C ASP A 405 14.09 6.66 -14.32
N PRO A 406 14.48 6.12 -13.14
CA PRO A 406 13.69 6.19 -11.90
C PRO A 406 13.52 7.61 -11.35
N LEU A 407 14.37 8.56 -11.78
CA LEU A 407 14.34 9.96 -11.38
C LEU A 407 13.53 10.85 -12.34
N ASN A 408 13.03 10.29 -13.44
CA ASN A 408 12.26 11.03 -14.43
C ASN A 408 10.77 11.02 -14.04
N THR A 409 10.21 12.19 -13.71
CA THR A 409 8.80 12.32 -13.28
C THR A 409 7.80 11.86 -14.32
N THR A 410 8.09 12.04 -15.61
CA THR A 410 7.24 11.56 -16.71
C THR A 410 7.28 10.03 -16.81
N ALA A 411 8.45 9.41 -16.64
CA ALA A 411 8.56 7.96 -16.60
C ALA A 411 7.81 7.38 -15.38
N ASN A 412 7.93 8.02 -14.21
CA ASN A 412 7.20 7.63 -13.00
C ASN A 412 5.67 7.80 -13.15
N ALA A 413 5.21 8.87 -13.79
CA ALA A 413 3.79 9.02 -14.14
C ALA A 413 3.31 7.90 -15.08
N ALA A 414 4.13 7.50 -16.06
CA ALA A 414 3.81 6.38 -16.94
C ALA A 414 3.73 5.04 -16.17
N ARG A 415 4.61 4.81 -15.19
CA ARG A 415 4.54 3.64 -14.30
C ARG A 415 3.27 3.62 -13.46
N ALA A 416 2.87 4.75 -12.90
CA ALA A 416 1.60 4.86 -12.17
C ALA A 416 0.40 4.54 -13.09
N LYS A 417 0.42 5.01 -14.33
CA LYS A 417 -0.58 4.62 -15.33
C LYS A 417 -0.54 3.13 -15.67
N ALA A 418 0.63 2.51 -15.68
CA ALA A 418 0.79 1.07 -15.90
C ALA A 418 0.14 0.24 -14.78
N VAL A 419 0.16 0.71 -13.53
CA VAL A 419 -0.56 0.07 -12.41
C VAL A 419 -2.07 0.01 -12.70
N VAL A 420 -2.68 1.12 -13.09
CA VAL A 420 -4.11 1.19 -13.45
C VAL A 420 -4.41 0.34 -14.69
N THR A 421 -3.55 0.41 -15.71
CA THR A 421 -3.71 -0.36 -16.95
C THR A 421 -3.64 -1.87 -16.69
N THR A 422 -2.75 -2.30 -15.80
CA THR A 422 -2.61 -3.70 -15.39
C THR A 422 -3.86 -4.17 -14.65
N TYR A 423 -4.47 -3.33 -13.81
CA TYR A 423 -5.73 -3.66 -13.14
C TYR A 423 -6.87 -3.86 -14.15
N MET A 424 -6.99 -2.98 -15.15
CA MET A 424 -7.96 -3.15 -16.25
C MET A 424 -7.70 -4.41 -17.07
N SER A 425 -6.43 -4.72 -17.36
CA SER A 425 -6.05 -5.96 -18.03
C SER A 425 -6.40 -7.19 -17.19
N THR A 426 -6.19 -7.14 -15.88
CA THR A 426 -6.52 -8.23 -14.95
C THR A 426 -8.02 -8.52 -14.99
N LEU A 427 -8.86 -7.48 -14.96
CA LEU A 427 -10.32 -7.62 -15.05
C LEU A 427 -10.80 -8.23 -16.38
N THR A 428 -10.13 -7.92 -17.49
CA THR A 428 -10.59 -8.28 -18.84
C THR A 428 -9.97 -9.56 -19.38
N SER A 429 -8.70 -9.79 -19.05
CA SER A 429 -7.85 -10.84 -19.62
C SER A 429 -7.34 -11.82 -18.57
N GLY A 430 -7.56 -11.54 -17.28
CA GLY A 430 -7.07 -12.36 -16.17
C GLY A 430 -5.63 -12.03 -15.75
N SER A 431 -5.16 -12.73 -14.73
CA SER A 431 -3.75 -12.78 -14.30
C SER A 431 -3.34 -14.24 -14.21
N THR A 432 -2.05 -14.52 -14.42
CA THR A 432 -1.49 -15.87 -14.20
C THR A 432 -1.26 -16.17 -12.73
N GLN A 433 -1.33 -15.15 -11.86
CA GLN A 433 -1.06 -15.24 -10.43
C GLN A 433 -2.30 -15.06 -9.55
N ILE A 434 -3.43 -14.64 -10.14
CA ILE A 434 -4.70 -14.46 -9.42
C ILE A 434 -5.72 -15.41 -10.03
N ASP A 435 -6.37 -16.22 -9.19
CA ASP A 435 -7.38 -17.16 -9.62
C ASP A 435 -8.54 -16.46 -10.34
N LYS A 436 -9.04 -17.07 -11.42
CA LYS A 436 -10.09 -16.48 -12.26
C LYS A 436 -11.40 -16.27 -11.49
N ASP A 437 -11.75 -17.17 -10.58
CA ASP A 437 -12.96 -17.05 -9.77
C ASP A 437 -12.82 -15.90 -8.76
N VAL A 438 -11.60 -15.66 -8.26
CA VAL A 438 -11.28 -14.48 -7.43
C VAL A 438 -11.42 -13.19 -8.24
N ILE A 439 -10.85 -13.14 -9.45
CA ILE A 439 -10.97 -11.97 -10.35
C ILE A 439 -12.44 -11.66 -10.67
N SER A 440 -13.31 -12.68 -10.75
CA SER A 440 -14.74 -12.47 -11.00
C SER A 440 -15.45 -11.62 -9.94
N ALA A 441 -14.87 -11.54 -8.73
CA ALA A 441 -15.37 -10.69 -7.64
C ALA A 441 -14.74 -9.28 -7.63
N PHE A 442 -13.73 -9.00 -8.47
CA PHE A 442 -13.15 -7.67 -8.57
C PHE A 442 -14.17 -6.66 -9.11
N LYS A 443 -13.98 -5.40 -8.74
CA LYS A 443 -14.84 -4.29 -9.14
C LYS A 443 -14.10 -3.36 -10.10
N ALA A 444 -14.85 -2.69 -10.98
CA ALA A 444 -14.28 -1.63 -11.80
C ALA A 444 -13.64 -0.54 -10.93
N LEU A 445 -12.49 -0.03 -11.35
CA LEU A 445 -11.85 1.12 -10.72
C LEU A 445 -12.53 2.40 -11.26
N PRO A 446 -13.20 3.21 -10.43
CA PRO A 446 -13.83 4.44 -10.91
C PRO A 446 -12.77 5.43 -11.40
N THR A 447 -13.06 6.22 -12.44
CA THR A 447 -12.11 7.24 -12.89
C THR A 447 -12.07 8.43 -11.92
N PRO A 448 -10.98 9.23 -11.90
CA PRO A 448 -10.94 10.47 -11.13
C PRO A 448 -12.10 11.43 -11.42
N GLU A 449 -12.58 11.48 -12.66
CA GLU A 449 -13.73 12.30 -13.07
C GLU A 449 -15.05 11.75 -12.54
N GLU A 450 -15.24 10.43 -12.56
CA GLU A 450 -16.42 9.78 -11.97
C GLU A 450 -16.49 10.02 -10.46
N LEU A 451 -15.34 9.91 -9.77
CA LEU A 451 -15.23 10.26 -8.36
C LEU A 451 -15.53 11.75 -8.12
N ALA A 452 -14.99 12.64 -8.95
CA ALA A 452 -15.22 14.09 -8.80
C ALA A 452 -16.69 14.46 -9.00
N ALA A 453 -17.40 13.76 -9.88
CA ALA A 453 -18.82 13.99 -10.15
C ALA A 453 -19.75 13.55 -9.00
N VAL A 454 -19.36 12.54 -8.22
CA VAL A 454 -20.15 12.08 -7.05
C VAL A 454 -19.75 12.77 -5.75
N ASN A 455 -18.55 13.35 -5.71
CA ASN A 455 -18.03 14.03 -4.53
C ASN A 455 -18.61 15.43 -4.33
N PRO A 456 -18.69 15.91 -3.08
CA PRO A 456 -19.06 17.28 -2.80
C PRO A 456 -18.02 18.25 -3.38
N PRO A 457 -18.46 19.42 -3.90
CA PRO A 457 -17.56 20.50 -4.26
C PRO A 457 -16.63 20.88 -3.10
N CYS A 458 -15.39 21.25 -3.44
CA CYS A 458 -14.33 21.52 -2.46
C CYS A 458 -14.67 22.61 -1.44
N TYR A 459 -15.49 23.61 -1.80
CA TYR A 459 -15.88 24.65 -0.85
C TYR A 459 -16.76 24.16 0.31
N MET A 460 -17.34 22.95 0.20
CA MET A 460 -18.17 22.37 1.27
C MET A 460 -17.35 21.67 2.35
N THR A 461 -16.09 21.36 2.05
CA THR A 461 -15.17 20.59 2.89
C THR A 461 -13.90 21.37 3.23
N VAL A 462 -13.56 22.37 2.42
CA VAL A 462 -12.42 23.29 2.57
C VAL A 462 -12.91 24.74 2.53
N GLU A 463 -12.87 25.44 3.67
CA GLU A 463 -13.22 26.86 3.80
C GLU A 463 -12.55 27.75 2.75
N ALA A 464 -11.24 27.56 2.51
CA ALA A 464 -10.46 28.40 1.60
C ALA A 464 -10.95 28.30 0.13
N CYS A 465 -11.51 27.15 -0.25
CA CYS A 465 -12.07 26.91 -1.57
C CYS A 465 -13.41 27.63 -1.81
N GLY A 466 -14.02 28.22 -0.77
CA GLY A 466 -15.22 29.03 -0.88
C GLY A 466 -15.02 30.41 -1.53
N SER A 467 -13.78 30.80 -1.82
CA SER A 467 -13.42 32.12 -2.34
C SER A 467 -12.34 32.06 -3.43
N GLY A 468 -11.93 33.21 -3.96
CA GLY A 468 -10.89 33.29 -4.99
C GLY A 468 -11.30 32.59 -6.29
N ASN A 469 -10.39 31.79 -6.84
CA ASN A 469 -10.63 30.98 -8.05
C ASN A 469 -11.39 29.68 -7.76
N GLY A 470 -11.73 29.40 -6.49
CA GLY A 470 -12.25 28.10 -6.07
C GLY A 470 -11.22 26.97 -6.16
N CYS A 471 -11.70 25.74 -6.00
CA CYS A 471 -10.89 24.54 -6.06
C CYS A 471 -11.63 23.41 -6.81
N LYS A 472 -10.87 22.43 -7.27
CA LYS A 472 -11.39 21.21 -7.91
C LYS A 472 -10.81 19.95 -7.25
N ARG A 473 -11.51 18.84 -7.41
CA ARG A 473 -11.04 17.51 -7.00
C ARG A 473 -10.05 16.97 -8.03
N VAL A 474 -8.89 16.47 -7.59
CA VAL A 474 -7.84 15.95 -8.47
C VAL A 474 -7.40 14.55 -8.06
N GLY A 475 -7.16 13.69 -9.06
CA GLY A 475 -6.58 12.35 -8.91
C GLY A 475 -7.51 11.35 -8.23
N TYR A 476 -7.03 10.12 -8.01
CA TYR A 476 -7.82 9.09 -7.33
C TYR A 476 -8.09 9.40 -5.85
N SER A 477 -7.17 10.14 -5.20
CA SER A 477 -7.34 10.63 -3.83
C SER A 477 -8.29 11.82 -3.70
N GLN A 478 -8.76 12.39 -4.81
CA GLN A 478 -9.77 13.46 -4.84
C GLN A 478 -9.42 14.66 -3.97
N LEU A 479 -8.13 15.01 -3.94
CA LEU A 479 -7.64 16.15 -3.18
C LEU A 479 -8.22 17.43 -3.76
N CYS A 480 -8.61 18.36 -2.88
CA CYS A 480 -8.98 19.70 -3.30
C CYS A 480 -7.73 20.48 -3.69
N THR A 481 -7.62 20.85 -4.95
CA THR A 481 -6.53 21.68 -5.48
C THR A 481 -7.10 23.02 -5.92
N ALA A 482 -6.45 24.11 -5.50
CA ALA A 482 -6.81 25.45 -5.94
C ALA A 482 -6.75 25.54 -7.47
N CYS A 483 -7.71 26.26 -8.04
CA CYS A 483 -7.79 26.41 -9.49
C CYS A 483 -6.98 27.60 -9.99
N GLU A 484 -6.45 27.46 -11.20
CA GLU A 484 -5.89 28.58 -11.93
C GLU A 484 -7.01 29.56 -12.33
N ALA A 485 -6.65 30.82 -12.58
CA ALA A 485 -7.62 31.90 -12.76
C ALA A 485 -8.57 31.69 -13.96
N ASP A 486 -8.16 30.90 -14.96
CA ASP A 486 -8.90 30.61 -16.18
C ASP A 486 -9.70 29.29 -16.12
N GLU A 487 -9.57 28.50 -15.05
CA GLU A 487 -10.25 27.20 -14.92
C GLU A 487 -11.72 27.32 -14.46
N GLY A 488 -12.09 28.44 -13.83
CA GLY A 488 -13.48 28.76 -13.49
C GLY A 488 -14.14 27.80 -12.50
N CYS A 489 -13.42 27.38 -11.45
CA CYS A 489 -13.94 26.41 -10.48
C CYS A 489 -15.04 26.98 -9.58
N GLU A 490 -15.89 26.07 -9.10
CA GLU A 490 -17.00 26.43 -8.23
C GLU A 490 -16.52 26.98 -6.88
N THR A 491 -17.28 27.95 -6.38
CA THR A 491 -17.12 28.53 -5.04
C THR A 491 -18.47 28.50 -4.32
N GLY A 492 -18.49 28.77 -3.01
CA GLY A 492 -19.74 28.78 -2.23
C GLY A 492 -20.74 29.86 -2.65
N GLY A 493 -20.26 30.90 -3.37
CA GLY A 493 -21.09 31.99 -3.89
C GLY A 493 -21.94 32.63 -2.79
N LYS A 494 -23.27 32.74 -3.02
CA LYS A 494 -24.25 33.17 -2.01
C LYS A 494 -25.01 32.01 -1.35
N GLY A 495 -24.72 30.77 -1.75
CA GLY A 495 -25.52 29.59 -1.39
C GLY A 495 -25.03 28.88 -0.13
N PHE A 496 -23.72 28.64 -0.04
CA PHE A 496 -23.09 27.95 1.09
C PHE A 496 -22.07 28.86 1.76
N VAL A 497 -22.10 28.90 3.08
CA VAL A 497 -21.10 29.56 3.91
C VAL A 497 -20.49 28.49 4.79
N TYR A 498 -19.16 28.31 4.67
CA TYR A 498 -18.46 27.37 5.54
C TYR A 498 -18.62 27.83 6.99
N PRO A 499 -19.05 26.94 7.90
CA PRO A 499 -19.32 27.32 9.27
C PRO A 499 -18.02 27.56 10.02
N LYS A 500 -18.08 28.46 11.00
CA LYS A 500 -16.99 28.59 11.96
C LYS A 500 -17.00 27.38 12.90
N LEU A 501 -15.97 26.54 12.80
CA LEU A 501 -15.78 25.38 13.66
C LEU A 501 -14.96 25.74 14.91
N GLU A 502 -15.24 25.08 16.03
CA GLU A 502 -14.52 25.27 17.29
C GLU A 502 -13.35 24.28 17.41
N LYS A 503 -12.15 24.78 17.74
CA LYS A 503 -11.00 23.92 18.04
C LYS A 503 -11.23 23.16 19.34
N ALA A 504 -10.78 21.91 19.39
CA ALA A 504 -10.79 21.14 20.63
C ALA A 504 -9.95 21.82 21.71
N PHE A 505 -10.45 21.83 22.95
CA PHE A 505 -9.79 22.50 24.07
C PHE A 505 -8.48 21.80 24.46
N THR A 506 -7.45 22.59 24.73
CA THR A 506 -6.21 22.16 25.39
C THR A 506 -5.62 23.34 26.17
N LYS A 507 -4.78 23.03 27.17
CA LYS A 507 -3.98 24.03 27.90
C LYS A 507 -2.58 24.20 27.32
N LEU A 508 -2.19 23.32 26.40
CA LEU A 508 -0.88 23.32 25.76
C LEU A 508 -0.78 24.47 24.76
N SER A 509 0.44 24.95 24.52
CA SER A 509 0.69 25.95 23.48
C SER A 509 0.67 25.33 22.08
N ASP A 510 0.48 26.14 21.04
CA ASP A 510 0.51 25.70 19.63
C ASP A 510 1.79 24.91 19.30
N LYS A 511 2.93 25.29 19.90
CA LYS A 511 4.21 24.61 19.69
C LYS A 511 4.19 23.17 20.24
N GLU A 512 3.51 22.94 21.35
CA GLU A 512 3.39 21.63 22.01
C GLU A 512 2.36 20.74 21.32
N THR A 513 1.41 21.33 20.60
CA THR A 513 0.39 20.60 19.81
C THR A 513 0.79 20.42 18.35
N THR A 514 1.90 20.99 17.90
CA THR A 514 2.33 20.87 16.50
C THR A 514 3.28 19.69 16.33
N THR A 515 2.89 18.72 15.53
CA THR A 515 3.78 17.65 15.10
C THR A 515 4.88 18.21 14.19
N LYS A 516 6.13 18.07 14.61
CA LYS A 516 7.29 18.27 13.74
C LYS A 516 7.76 16.93 13.23
N LEU A 517 7.18 16.46 12.13
CA LEU A 517 7.73 15.32 11.44
C LEU A 517 9.06 15.77 10.80
N LYS A 518 10.13 15.02 11.03
CA LYS A 518 11.34 15.22 10.25
C LYS A 518 10.99 14.83 8.82
N ASP A 519 10.97 15.81 7.91
CA ASP A 519 10.87 15.50 6.49
C ASP A 519 11.96 14.51 6.12
N GLY A 520 11.56 13.39 5.54
CA GLY A 520 12.49 12.39 5.01
C GLY A 520 13.27 12.87 3.78
N SER A 521 13.36 14.17 3.52
CA SER A 521 14.01 14.74 2.34
C SER A 521 14.35 16.23 2.54
N LYS A 522 15.40 16.54 3.31
CA LYS A 522 16.22 17.72 3.01
C LYS A 522 17.62 17.65 3.66
N PRO A 523 18.70 17.86 2.90
CA PRO A 523 20.00 18.22 3.46
C PRO A 523 19.94 19.68 3.93
N ASP A 524 20.29 19.94 5.19
CA ASP A 524 20.40 21.28 5.73
C ASP A 524 21.44 22.11 4.96
N GLY A 525 20.98 23.19 4.32
CA GLY A 525 21.82 24.19 3.68
C GLY A 525 22.05 25.40 4.59
N GLY A 526 23.30 25.58 5.02
CA GLY A 526 23.84 26.81 5.64
C GLY A 526 24.03 26.69 7.15
N THR A 527 25.22 26.87 7.74
CA THR A 527 26.13 28.00 7.55
C THR A 527 27.51 27.71 8.18
N SER A 528 28.56 28.27 7.58
CA SER A 528 29.90 28.59 8.10
C SER A 528 30.54 27.71 9.18
N ALA A 529 31.60 27.03 8.75
CA ALA A 529 32.86 26.74 9.44
C ALA A 529 32.91 26.96 10.96
N ASP A 530 32.94 25.86 11.73
CA ASP A 530 34.09 25.64 12.60
C ASP A 530 34.34 24.15 12.85
N SER A 531 35.60 23.83 13.09
CA SER A 531 36.17 22.49 12.94
C SER A 531 36.31 21.76 14.28
N LYS A 532 35.79 20.51 14.37
CA LYS A 532 36.45 19.34 15.01
C LYS A 532 35.57 18.07 15.10
N LYS A 533 36.06 17.02 14.44
CA LYS A 533 36.04 15.57 14.73
C LYS A 533 34.87 14.91 15.50
N SER A 534 34.38 13.86 14.82
CA SER A 534 34.02 12.52 15.29
C SER A 534 32.64 12.32 15.92
N GLY A 535 31.76 11.68 15.14
CA GLY A 535 30.55 11.01 15.62
C GLY A 535 29.81 10.45 14.41
N ALA A 536 29.77 9.13 14.26
CA ALA A 536 29.05 8.45 13.20
C ALA A 536 27.56 8.85 13.24
N ALA A 537 27.03 9.33 12.12
CA ALA A 537 25.61 9.59 11.98
C ALA A 537 24.86 8.25 11.92
N THR A 538 24.17 7.91 13.01
CA THR A 538 23.14 6.88 13.05
C THR A 538 22.00 7.30 12.13
N HIS A 539 21.93 6.68 10.95
CA HIS A 539 20.72 6.62 10.15
C HIS A 539 19.63 5.96 10.99
N VAL A 540 18.48 6.61 11.13
CA VAL A 540 17.26 5.96 11.62
C VAL A 540 16.84 5.01 10.50
N SER A 541 17.37 3.80 10.56
CA SER A 541 16.84 2.67 9.80
C SER A 541 15.47 2.36 10.37
N PHE A 542 14.47 2.14 9.52
CA PHE A 542 13.28 1.39 9.91
C PHE A 542 13.73 0.01 10.39
N THR A 543 13.97 -0.14 11.70
CA THR A 543 14.21 -1.45 12.31
C THR A 543 12.88 -2.17 12.43
N ILE A 544 12.58 -2.98 11.42
CA ILE A 544 11.59 -4.05 11.54
C ILE A 544 12.38 -5.31 11.93
N ALA A 545 11.93 -5.97 13.00
CA ALA A 545 12.47 -7.25 13.44
C ALA A 545 12.51 -8.24 12.27
N SER A 546 13.69 -8.75 11.95
CA SER A 546 13.90 -9.69 10.86
C SER A 546 13.30 -11.05 11.24
N VAL A 547 12.25 -11.49 10.54
CA VAL A 547 11.77 -12.87 10.64
C VAL A 547 12.81 -13.78 9.97
N ALA A 548 13.47 -14.62 10.76
CA ALA A 548 14.38 -15.64 10.25
C ALA A 548 13.56 -16.79 9.66
N VAL A 549 13.56 -16.92 8.32
CA VAL A 549 13.02 -18.10 7.63
C VAL A 549 14.00 -19.26 7.79
N GLY A 550 13.62 -20.27 8.57
CA GLY A 550 14.34 -21.53 8.68
C GLY A 550 14.05 -22.44 7.49
N VAL A 551 15.04 -22.69 6.64
CA VAL A 551 14.97 -23.67 5.55
C VAL A 551 15.25 -25.06 6.12
N LEU A 552 14.23 -25.93 6.20
CA LEU A 552 14.44 -27.36 6.45
C LEU A 552 14.81 -28.05 5.11
N THR A 553 16.06 -28.48 5.00
CA THR A 553 16.51 -29.38 3.93
C THR A 553 16.24 -30.83 4.37
N ALA A 554 15.28 -31.49 3.74
CA ALA A 554 15.11 -32.94 3.90
C ALA A 554 16.06 -33.66 2.94
N VAL A 555 17.13 -34.24 3.50
CA VAL A 555 17.96 -35.25 2.84
C VAL A 555 17.35 -36.60 3.18
N LEU A 556 16.77 -37.29 2.18
CA LEU A 556 16.41 -38.69 2.30
C LEU A 556 17.56 -39.53 1.75
N ALA A 557 18.17 -40.31 2.65
CA ALA A 557 19.04 -41.42 2.32
C ALA A 557 18.21 -42.71 2.33
N LEU A 558 18.51 -43.57 1.34
CA LEU A 558 17.99 -44.90 1.01
C LEU A 558 16.69 -44.96 0.21
#